data_AF-A0A2P5EJ77-F1
#
_entry.id   AF-A0A2P5EJ77-F1
#
_cell.length_a   1.000
_cell.length_b   1.000
_cell.length_c   1.000
_cell.angle_alpha   90.00
_cell.angle_beta   90.00
_cell.angle_gamma   90.00
#
_symmetry.space_group_name_H-M   'P 1'
#
loop_
_entity.id
_entity.type
_entity.pdbx_description
1 polymer ?
#
loop_
_entity_poly.entity_id
_entity_poly.type
_entity_poly.pdbx_seq_one_letter_code
_entity_poly.pdbx_strand_id
1 'polypeptide(L)'
;MQRLKEAASLIRRNLHSYGFLTHHRGLCSIPDAALADDLDHQVAILNGITMGGGAGVSIPGTFRLATERTVFATPETLIGFHPDAGASFYLSHLPGHLGEYLALTGEKLNGAEMVACGLATHYSHSSRIQSIEEQLGTLVTDDPSVVESSLENYSELVYPEKGVLSRIETVDKCFSHDSVEEIIDAMESEAARTNDPWCVSTVKRLKEVSPLSLKVSLRSIREGRFQTLDRCLVREYRMSLQGFSKQISGDFLEGVRARVVEKDLAPKWDPPTLELVSEDMVDRYFSPLSEFEADLELPTNLREAFT
;
A
#
# COMPACT_ATOMS: atom_id res chain seq x y z
N MET A 1 -11.23 -2.02 -19.02
CA MET A 1 -10.60 -3.06 -19.88
C MET A 1 -9.73 -2.50 -21.01
N GLN A 2 -10.19 -1.54 -21.83
CA GLN A 2 -9.39 -1.02 -22.96
C GLN A 2 -8.09 -0.31 -22.54
N ARG A 3 -8.13 0.51 -21.49
CA ARG A 3 -6.97 1.30 -21.01
C ARG A 3 -5.84 0.47 -20.36
N LEU A 4 -6.15 -0.74 -19.89
CA LEU A 4 -5.17 -1.70 -19.39
C LEU A 4 -4.42 -2.42 -20.52
N LYS A 5 -5.06 -2.57 -21.70
CA LYS A 5 -4.44 -3.17 -22.89
C LYS A 5 -3.52 -2.18 -23.62
N GLU A 6 -3.79 -0.88 -23.53
CA GLU A 6 -2.97 0.17 -24.13
C GLU A 6 -1.63 0.37 -23.41
N ALA A 7 -1.63 0.28 -22.07
CA ALA A 7 -0.41 0.35 -21.26
C ALA A 7 0.60 -0.77 -21.59
N ALA A 8 0.11 -1.97 -21.91
CA ALA A 8 0.95 -3.14 -22.23
C ALA A 8 1.62 -3.10 -23.61
N SER A 9 1.22 -2.21 -24.53
CA SER A 9 1.71 -2.22 -25.92
C SER A 9 2.90 -1.31 -26.21
N LEU A 10 3.21 -0.36 -25.31
CA LEU A 10 4.26 0.65 -25.51
C LEU A 10 5.68 0.17 -25.13
N ILE A 11 5.82 -0.93 -24.39
CA ILE A 11 7.07 -1.44 -23.81
C ILE A 11 7.97 -2.15 -24.84
N ARG A 12 7.47 -2.40 -26.06
CA ARG A 12 8.00 -3.44 -26.96
C ARG A 12 9.30 -3.11 -27.73
N ARG A 13 10.01 -2.00 -27.53
CA ARG A 13 11.13 -1.62 -28.43
C ARG A 13 12.30 -0.95 -27.73
N ASN A 14 13.45 -1.63 -27.78
CA ASN A 14 14.83 -1.21 -27.49
C ASN A 14 15.27 -1.49 -26.05
N LEU A 15 16.48 -1.97 -25.74
CA LEU A 15 17.58 -2.59 -26.48
C LEU A 15 18.59 -3.10 -25.43
N HIS A 16 19.27 -4.20 -25.73
CA HIS A 16 20.58 -4.65 -25.28
C HIS A 16 21.46 -3.73 -24.38
N SER A 17 21.82 -4.25 -23.19
CA SER A 17 23.16 -4.79 -22.82
C SER A 17 24.00 -4.12 -21.70
N TYR A 18 24.31 -4.95 -20.67
CA TYR A 18 25.44 -4.95 -19.67
C TYR A 18 25.59 -3.73 -18.73
N GLY A 19 25.86 -3.80 -17.41
CA GLY A 19 26.15 -4.87 -16.44
C GLY A 19 26.96 -4.32 -15.23
N PHE A 20 26.50 -4.60 -14.00
CA PHE A 20 27.20 -4.64 -12.68
C PHE A 20 27.87 -3.39 -12.03
N LEU A 21 27.45 -3.01 -10.81
CA LEU A 21 28.08 -3.34 -9.50
C LEU A 21 27.48 -2.53 -8.31
N THR A 22 27.02 -3.25 -7.28
CA THR A 22 26.42 -2.77 -6.02
C THR A 22 27.43 -2.30 -4.96
N HIS A 23 27.10 -1.28 -4.14
CA HIS A 23 27.56 -1.13 -2.74
C HIS A 23 26.62 -0.28 -1.84
N HIS A 24 26.11 -0.94 -0.79
CA HIS A 24 25.32 -0.54 0.40
C HIS A 24 25.34 0.90 0.95
N ARG A 25 24.20 1.31 1.55
CA ARG A 25 24.09 1.69 2.99
C ARG A 25 22.64 1.67 3.53
N GLY A 26 22.51 1.26 4.79
CA GLY A 26 21.24 0.88 5.43
C GLY A 26 20.36 2.03 5.90
N LEU A 27 19.12 1.99 5.44
CA LEU A 27 17.88 2.45 6.06
C LEU A 27 16.85 1.33 5.80
N CYS A 28 15.77 1.27 6.56
CA CYS A 28 14.74 0.23 6.44
C CYS A 28 14.13 0.25 5.02
N SER A 29 14.76 -0.48 4.09
CA SER A 29 14.28 -0.69 2.74
C SER A 29 13.32 -1.86 2.76
N ILE A 30 12.17 -1.70 2.11
CA ILE A 30 11.39 -2.84 1.64
C ILE A 30 12.40 -3.69 0.83
N PRO A 31 12.62 -4.97 1.18
CA PRO A 31 13.61 -5.78 0.49
C PRO A 31 13.32 -5.74 -1.01
N ASP A 32 14.37 -5.59 -1.82
CA ASP A 32 14.36 -5.69 -3.29
C ASP A 32 13.90 -7.09 -3.68
N ALA A 33 12.61 -7.37 -3.52
CA ALA A 33 12.00 -8.63 -3.84
C ALA A 33 11.66 -8.61 -5.33
N ALA A 34 12.70 -8.82 -6.16
CA ALA A 34 12.64 -9.23 -7.56
C ALA A 34 11.31 -8.86 -8.25
N LEU A 35 11.09 -7.55 -8.39
CA LEU A 35 9.93 -7.01 -9.05
C LEU A 35 10.31 -6.60 -10.45
N ALA A 36 9.87 -7.42 -11.40
CA ALA A 36 9.74 -7.17 -12.83
C ALA A 36 10.76 -6.19 -13.41
N ASP A 37 11.71 -6.69 -14.19
CA ASP A 37 12.84 -5.94 -14.79
C ASP A 37 12.47 -4.66 -15.58
N ASP A 38 11.18 -4.38 -15.80
CA ASP A 38 10.65 -3.11 -16.31
C ASP A 38 10.53 -1.99 -15.24
N LEU A 39 10.57 -2.31 -13.94
CA LEU A 39 10.44 -1.35 -12.83
C LEU A 39 11.77 -0.85 -12.29
N ASP A 40 12.89 -1.48 -12.68
CA ASP A 40 14.24 -1.20 -12.16
C ASP A 40 14.69 0.26 -12.37
N HIS A 41 14.06 0.98 -13.30
CA HIS A 41 14.35 2.39 -13.62
C HIS A 41 13.16 3.33 -13.41
N GLN A 42 12.10 2.88 -12.73
CA GLN A 42 10.92 3.71 -12.51
C GLN A 42 11.17 4.76 -11.42
N VAL A 43 11.00 6.03 -11.78
CA VAL A 43 10.94 7.15 -10.82
C VAL A 43 9.49 7.63 -10.70
N ALA A 44 8.88 7.40 -9.53
CA ALA A 44 7.57 7.91 -9.19
C ALA A 44 7.68 9.23 -8.41
N ILE A 45 7.16 10.32 -8.98
CA ILE A 45 7.08 11.63 -8.31
C ILE A 45 5.71 11.77 -7.65
N LEU A 46 5.68 11.71 -6.33
CA LEU A 46 4.46 11.69 -5.51
C LEU A 46 4.02 13.10 -5.12
N ASN A 47 3.69 13.97 -6.08
CA ASN A 47 3.33 15.36 -5.78
C ASN A 47 1.82 15.59 -5.57
N GLY A 48 1.25 14.98 -4.55
CA GLY A 48 -0.18 15.09 -4.22
C GLY A 48 -0.76 13.85 -3.55
N ILE A 49 -2.08 13.68 -3.70
CA ILE A 49 -2.80 12.53 -3.14
C ILE A 49 -2.38 11.25 -3.88
N THR A 50 -1.82 10.29 -3.13
CA THR A 50 -1.37 8.99 -3.60
C THR A 50 -2.08 7.89 -2.80
N MET A 51 -3.26 7.48 -3.28
CA MET A 51 -4.13 6.53 -2.57
C MET A 51 -4.57 5.39 -3.49
N GLY A 52 -4.80 4.20 -2.93
CA GLY A 52 -5.25 3.00 -3.65
C GLY A 52 -4.40 2.70 -4.88
N GLY A 53 -5.02 2.68 -6.06
CA GLY A 53 -4.30 2.44 -7.32
C GLY A 53 -3.13 3.39 -7.59
N GLY A 54 -3.16 4.64 -7.08
CA GLY A 54 -2.04 5.56 -7.18
C GLY A 54 -0.82 5.09 -6.38
N ALA A 55 -1.03 4.46 -5.23
CA ALA A 55 0.02 3.78 -4.48
C ALA A 55 0.48 2.50 -5.21
N GLY A 56 -0.44 1.71 -5.75
CA GLY A 56 -0.12 0.47 -6.44
C GLY A 56 0.77 0.64 -7.68
N VAL A 57 0.68 1.76 -8.40
CA VAL A 57 1.55 2.05 -9.56
C VAL A 57 2.90 2.69 -9.18
N SER A 58 3.08 3.10 -7.93
CA SER A 58 4.23 3.92 -7.53
C SER A 58 5.09 3.30 -6.43
N ILE A 59 4.49 2.73 -5.39
CA ILE A 59 5.20 2.16 -4.24
C ILE A 59 6.05 0.93 -4.63
N PRO A 60 5.60 0.05 -5.55
CA PRO A 60 6.42 -1.07 -6.00
C PRO A 60 7.61 -0.72 -6.92
N GLY A 61 7.75 0.53 -7.38
CA GLY A 61 8.86 0.92 -8.28
C GLY A 61 10.23 0.93 -7.59
N THR A 62 11.28 1.40 -8.26
CA THR A 62 12.63 1.53 -7.66
C THR A 62 12.83 2.84 -6.90
N PHE A 63 12.40 3.96 -7.49
CA PHE A 63 12.53 5.28 -6.86
C PHE A 63 11.17 5.93 -6.63
N ARG A 64 10.96 6.43 -5.41
CA ARG A 64 9.76 7.14 -4.96
C ARG A 64 10.18 8.48 -4.35
N LEU A 65 9.89 9.57 -5.05
CA LEU A 65 10.17 10.93 -4.60
C LEU A 65 8.90 11.55 -4.03
N ALA A 66 8.85 11.71 -2.71
CA ALA A 66 7.78 12.44 -2.02
C ALA A 66 8.07 13.94 -1.93
N THR A 67 7.02 14.74 -1.72
CA THR A 67 7.06 16.18 -1.55
C THR A 67 6.23 16.63 -0.35
N GLU A 68 6.25 17.92 -0.04
CA GLU A 68 5.42 18.49 1.01
C GLU A 68 3.91 18.39 0.72
N ARG A 69 3.55 18.09 -0.53
CA ARG A 69 2.16 17.91 -0.98
C ARG A 69 1.71 16.46 -0.97
N THR A 70 2.61 15.50 -0.76
CA THR A 70 2.25 14.08 -0.77
C THR A 70 1.28 13.78 0.36
N VAL A 71 0.18 13.12 0.02
CA VAL A 71 -0.75 12.54 0.98
C VAL A 71 -1.01 11.10 0.60
N PHE A 72 -0.38 10.19 1.32
CA PHE A 72 -0.55 8.75 1.13
C PHE A 72 -1.61 8.19 2.08
N ALA A 73 -2.44 7.26 1.59
CA ALA A 73 -3.30 6.44 2.43
C ALA A 73 -3.80 5.21 1.65
N THR A 74 -4.19 4.18 2.39
CA THR A 74 -4.98 3.03 1.88
C THR A 74 -6.37 3.04 2.51
N PRO A 75 -7.30 3.89 2.01
CA PRO A 75 -8.63 4.07 2.59
C PRO A 75 -9.64 3.01 2.12
N GLU A 76 -9.22 1.88 1.57
CA GLU A 76 -10.09 0.88 0.95
C GLU A 76 -11.08 0.26 1.93
N THR A 77 -10.68 0.03 3.19
CA THR A 77 -11.56 -0.49 4.25
C THR A 77 -12.75 0.42 4.55
N LEU A 78 -12.58 1.72 4.29
CA LEU A 78 -13.62 2.73 4.49
C LEU A 78 -14.72 2.68 3.42
N ILE A 79 -14.46 2.05 2.26
CA ILE A 79 -15.43 1.81 1.20
C ILE A 79 -15.88 0.35 1.13
N GLY A 80 -15.62 -0.46 2.17
CA GLY A 80 -16.01 -1.87 2.16
C GLY A 80 -15.13 -2.74 1.26
N PHE A 81 -13.87 -2.35 1.05
CA PHE A 81 -12.89 -3.06 0.24
C PHE A 81 -11.64 -3.41 1.07
N HIS A 82 -10.72 -4.16 0.48
CA HIS A 82 -9.41 -4.45 1.10
C HIS A 82 -8.32 -3.59 0.44
N PRO A 83 -7.22 -3.24 1.14
CA PRO A 83 -6.04 -2.69 0.50
C PRO A 83 -5.56 -3.64 -0.61
N ASP A 84 -5.51 -3.15 -1.83
CA ASP A 84 -5.21 -3.90 -3.05
C ASP A 84 -3.94 -3.37 -3.74
N ALA A 85 -3.71 -3.79 -4.98
CA ALA A 85 -2.61 -3.34 -5.85
C ALA A 85 -1.20 -3.44 -5.22
N GLY A 86 -0.95 -4.52 -4.48
CA GLY A 86 0.30 -4.81 -3.81
C GLY A 86 0.40 -4.25 -2.40
N ALA A 87 -0.66 -3.62 -1.87
CA ALA A 87 -0.66 -3.07 -0.52
C ALA A 87 -0.32 -4.09 0.55
N SER A 88 -0.78 -5.34 0.40
CA SER A 88 -0.42 -6.40 1.34
C SER A 88 1.05 -6.75 1.35
N PHE A 89 1.79 -6.48 0.26
CA PHE A 89 3.23 -6.61 0.22
C PHE A 89 3.91 -5.40 0.88
N TYR A 90 3.73 -4.19 0.35
CA TYR A 90 4.54 -3.06 0.84
C TYR A 90 4.16 -2.61 2.25
N LEU A 91 2.89 -2.74 2.69
CA LEU A 91 2.50 -2.40 4.06
C LEU A 91 3.04 -3.42 5.06
N SER A 92 3.04 -4.71 4.73
CA SER A 92 3.49 -5.76 5.65
C SER A 92 5.00 -5.75 5.92
N HIS A 93 5.77 -5.07 5.07
CA HIS A 93 7.21 -4.87 5.21
C HIS A 93 7.57 -3.55 5.91
N LEU A 94 6.59 -2.77 6.35
CA LEU A 94 6.84 -1.58 7.17
C LEU A 94 7.31 -1.95 8.58
N PRO A 95 7.99 -1.02 9.30
CA PRO A 95 8.45 -1.27 10.66
C PRO A 95 7.32 -1.71 11.60
N GLY A 96 7.59 -2.78 12.35
CA GLY A 96 6.68 -3.30 13.37
C GLY A 96 5.31 -3.69 12.81
N HIS A 97 4.27 -3.10 13.39
CA HIS A 97 2.86 -3.28 13.00
C HIS A 97 2.24 -2.02 12.37
N LEU A 98 3.07 -1.13 11.82
CA LEU A 98 2.60 0.07 11.12
C LEU A 98 1.75 -0.28 9.89
N GLY A 99 2.08 -1.35 9.17
CA GLY A 99 1.33 -1.81 8.02
C GLY A 99 -0.12 -2.13 8.33
N GLU A 100 -0.34 -2.91 9.39
CA GLU A 100 -1.66 -3.27 9.91
C GLU A 100 -2.43 -2.01 10.33
N TYR A 101 -1.77 -1.07 11.02
CA TYR A 101 -2.39 0.21 11.39
C TYR A 101 -2.89 0.99 10.16
N LEU A 102 -2.04 1.18 9.14
CA LEU A 102 -2.39 1.95 7.94
C LEU A 102 -3.49 1.26 7.14
N ALA A 103 -3.41 -0.06 6.98
CA ALA A 103 -4.39 -0.87 6.27
C ALA A 103 -5.78 -0.81 6.92
N LEU A 104 -5.86 -0.94 8.25
CA LEU A 104 -7.13 -1.03 8.95
C LEU A 104 -7.77 0.35 9.17
N THR A 105 -6.97 1.38 9.43
CA THR A 105 -7.49 2.71 9.79
C THR A 105 -7.66 3.65 8.60
N GLY A 106 -6.95 3.41 7.50
CA GLY A 106 -6.85 4.34 6.37
C GLY A 106 -6.24 5.69 6.76
N GLU A 107 -5.42 5.73 7.82
CA GLU A 107 -4.70 6.94 8.24
C GLU A 107 -3.83 7.49 7.12
N LYS A 108 -3.73 8.82 7.07
CA LYS A 108 -2.92 9.51 6.08
C LYS A 108 -1.49 9.70 6.58
N LEU A 109 -0.54 9.47 5.69
CA LEU A 109 0.86 9.86 5.86
C LEU A 109 1.19 11.02 4.92
N ASN A 110 1.94 11.99 5.42
CA ASN A 110 2.55 12.99 4.57
C ASN A 110 3.87 12.48 3.97
N GLY A 111 4.45 13.23 3.02
CA GLY A 111 5.67 12.82 2.32
C GLY A 111 6.89 12.58 3.23
N ALA A 112 7.02 13.35 4.31
CA ALA A 112 8.11 13.16 5.27
C ALA A 112 7.94 11.86 6.08
N GLU A 113 6.71 11.56 6.50
CA GLU A 113 6.37 10.29 7.17
C GLU A 113 6.60 9.10 6.25
N MET A 114 6.28 9.22 4.95
CA MET A 114 6.55 8.17 3.97
C MET A 114 8.05 7.84 3.87
N VAL A 115 8.92 8.86 3.85
CA VAL A 115 10.37 8.61 3.84
C VAL A 115 10.83 7.96 5.14
N ALA A 116 10.36 8.47 6.28
CA ALA A 116 10.77 7.94 7.58
C ALA A 116 10.33 6.48 7.84
N CYS A 117 9.26 6.00 7.20
CA CYS A 117 8.82 4.60 7.29
C CYS A 117 9.26 3.72 6.12
N GLY A 118 9.97 4.26 5.13
CA GLY A 118 10.47 3.50 3.98
C GLY A 118 9.48 3.34 2.81
N LEU A 119 8.31 3.99 2.84
CA LEU A 119 7.37 4.05 1.71
C LEU A 119 7.83 4.97 0.58
N ALA A 120 8.66 5.98 0.89
CA ALA A 120 9.31 6.82 -0.11
C ALA A 120 10.82 6.75 0.06
N THR A 121 11.56 6.78 -1.04
CA THR A 121 13.04 6.75 -1.02
C THR A 121 13.65 8.12 -0.80
N HIS A 122 13.02 9.14 -1.36
CA HIS A 122 13.57 10.49 -1.45
C HIS A 122 12.48 11.50 -1.09
N TYR A 123 12.89 12.67 -0.61
CA TYR A 123 12.00 13.79 -0.35
C TYR A 123 12.57 15.06 -0.97
N SER A 124 11.76 15.83 -1.69
CA SER A 124 12.12 17.15 -2.21
C SER A 124 10.93 18.10 -2.20
N HIS A 125 11.19 19.40 -2.08
CA HIS A 125 10.14 20.41 -2.19
C HIS A 125 9.55 20.45 -3.61
N SER A 126 8.23 20.66 -3.73
CA SER A 126 7.53 20.61 -5.02
C SER A 126 8.04 21.64 -6.03
N SER A 127 8.67 22.73 -5.56
CA SER A 127 9.26 23.75 -6.43
C SER A 127 10.48 23.28 -7.21
N ARG A 128 11.10 22.15 -6.83
CA ARG A 128 12.25 21.57 -7.52
C ARG A 128 11.88 20.49 -8.53
N ILE A 129 10.61 20.07 -8.59
CA ILE A 129 10.17 18.97 -9.46
C ILE A 129 10.56 19.19 -10.91
N GLN A 130 10.32 20.39 -11.46
CA GLN A 130 10.66 20.68 -12.85
C GLN A 130 12.17 20.48 -13.12
N SER A 131 13.03 20.95 -12.22
CA SER A 131 14.48 20.77 -12.35
C SER A 131 14.90 19.31 -12.22
N ILE A 132 14.20 18.52 -11.40
CA ILE A 132 14.43 17.08 -11.26
C ILE A 132 14.04 16.37 -12.56
N GLU A 133 12.86 16.66 -13.10
CA GLU A 133 12.39 16.07 -14.37
C GLU A 133 13.32 16.41 -15.54
N GLU A 134 13.75 17.67 -15.64
CA GLU A 134 14.73 18.12 -16.64
C GLU A 134 16.06 17.37 -16.48
N GLN A 135 16.59 17.25 -15.26
CA GLN A 135 17.84 16.55 -15.01
C GLN A 135 17.73 15.05 -15.34
N LEU A 136 16.67 14.37 -14.86
CA LEU A 136 16.42 12.97 -15.17
C LEU A 136 16.28 12.73 -16.68
N GLY A 137 15.63 13.64 -17.40
CA GLY A 137 15.49 13.58 -18.86
C GLY A 137 16.80 13.73 -19.65
N THR A 138 17.87 14.23 -19.02
CA THR A 138 19.21 14.32 -19.64
C THR A 138 20.09 13.10 -19.38
N LEU A 139 19.71 12.25 -18.43
CA LEU A 139 20.48 11.05 -18.12
C LEU A 139 20.35 10.03 -19.25
N VAL A 140 21.48 9.54 -19.72
CA VAL A 140 21.56 8.42 -20.68
C VAL A 140 22.32 7.31 -19.98
N THR A 141 21.59 6.54 -19.16
CA THR A 141 22.15 5.49 -18.31
C THR A 141 21.08 4.46 -17.99
N ASP A 142 21.48 3.19 -17.95
CA ASP A 142 20.67 2.09 -17.44
C ASP A 142 21.13 1.68 -16.03
N ASP A 143 22.03 2.44 -15.40
CA ASP A 143 22.52 2.21 -14.04
C ASP A 143 21.64 2.97 -13.02
N PRO A 144 20.88 2.26 -12.15
CA PRO A 144 20.04 2.88 -11.13
C PRO A 144 20.82 3.75 -10.15
N SER A 145 22.10 3.46 -9.88
CA SER A 145 22.90 4.24 -8.93
C SER A 145 23.16 5.68 -9.41
N VAL A 146 23.16 5.89 -10.73
CA VAL A 146 23.28 7.24 -11.33
C VAL A 146 21.97 8.02 -11.14
N VAL A 147 20.83 7.33 -11.29
CA VAL A 147 19.50 7.93 -11.04
C VAL A 147 19.35 8.28 -9.56
N GLU A 148 19.75 7.38 -8.66
CA GLU A 148 19.78 7.59 -7.21
C GLU A 148 20.62 8.82 -6.85
N SER A 149 21.89 8.86 -7.30
CA SER A 149 22.79 9.99 -7.06
C SER A 149 22.21 11.31 -7.61
N SER A 150 21.51 11.27 -8.74
CA SER A 150 20.84 12.44 -9.29
C SER A 150 19.69 12.91 -8.39
N LEU A 151 18.87 12.00 -7.87
CA LEU A 151 17.78 12.32 -6.96
C LEU A 151 18.29 12.83 -5.60
N GLU A 152 19.37 12.26 -5.07
CA GLU A 152 20.02 12.69 -3.83
C GLU A 152 20.43 14.17 -3.88
N ASN A 153 20.93 14.66 -5.03
CA ASN A 153 21.33 16.07 -5.20
C ASN A 153 20.19 17.07 -5.00
N TYR A 154 18.94 16.66 -5.20
CA TYR A 154 17.76 17.51 -4.98
C TYR A 154 17.04 17.19 -3.68
N SER A 155 17.41 16.09 -3.03
CA SER A 155 16.73 15.57 -1.86
C SER A 155 17.11 16.32 -0.58
N GLU A 156 16.17 16.36 0.36
CA GLU A 156 16.35 16.95 1.67
C GLU A 156 16.13 15.89 2.75
N LEU A 157 16.97 15.90 3.78
CA LEU A 157 16.75 15.08 4.96
C LEU A 157 15.58 15.65 5.74
N VAL A 158 14.55 14.84 5.97
CA VAL A 158 13.39 15.22 6.77
C VAL A 158 13.16 14.22 7.88
N TYR A 159 12.93 14.75 9.08
CA TYR A 159 12.59 13.97 10.27
C TYR A 159 11.22 14.43 10.76
N PRO A 160 10.15 13.62 10.56
CA PRO A 160 8.83 14.00 11.05
C PRO A 160 8.84 14.03 12.59
N GLU A 161 8.70 15.23 13.17
CA GLU A 161 8.69 15.41 14.64
C GLU A 161 7.38 14.91 15.30
N LYS A 162 6.32 14.80 14.52
CA LYS A 162 4.97 14.41 14.95
C LYS A 162 4.38 13.48 13.92
N GLY A 163 3.46 12.62 14.35
CA GLY A 163 2.74 11.72 13.46
C GLY A 163 2.48 10.38 14.11
N VAL A 164 2.18 9.38 13.28
CA VAL A 164 2.04 8.00 13.80
C VAL A 164 3.40 7.41 14.18
N LEU A 165 4.49 7.83 13.53
CA LEU A 165 5.83 7.30 13.80
C LEU A 165 6.33 7.65 15.21
N SER A 166 5.92 8.79 15.77
CA SER A 166 6.19 9.12 17.18
C SER A 166 5.37 8.28 18.17
N ARG A 167 4.49 7.40 17.67
CA ARG A 167 3.56 6.56 18.43
C ARG A 167 3.76 5.07 18.12
N ILE A 168 4.88 4.72 17.48
CA ILE A 168 5.14 3.37 16.98
C ILE A 168 5.08 2.32 18.10
N GLU A 169 5.53 2.64 19.31
CA GLU A 169 5.44 1.72 20.46
C GLU A 169 3.99 1.37 20.81
N THR A 170 3.07 2.34 20.74
CA THR A 170 1.65 2.11 20.97
C THR A 170 1.03 1.33 19.81
N VAL A 171 1.42 1.63 18.57
CA VAL A 171 0.99 0.88 17.39
C VAL A 171 1.42 -0.58 17.50
N ASP A 172 2.70 -0.84 17.74
CA ASP A 172 3.25 -2.20 17.87
C ASP A 172 2.59 -2.98 19.00
N LYS A 173 2.35 -2.31 20.14
CA LYS A 173 1.64 -2.91 21.27
C LYS A 173 0.20 -3.31 20.90
N CYS A 174 -0.55 -2.46 20.22
CA CYS A 174 -1.99 -2.69 20.01
C CYS A 174 -2.30 -3.46 18.72
N PHE A 175 -1.51 -3.31 17.67
CA PHE A 175 -1.74 -3.92 16.35
C PHE A 175 -1.00 -5.26 16.16
N SER A 176 -0.25 -5.71 17.18
CA SER A 176 0.36 -7.05 17.20
C SER A 176 -0.59 -8.20 17.52
N HIS A 177 -1.78 -7.90 18.07
CA HIS A 177 -2.78 -8.91 18.49
C HIS A 177 -3.40 -9.67 17.33
N ASP A 178 -3.67 -10.97 17.48
CA ASP A 178 -4.02 -11.87 16.38
C ASP A 178 -5.37 -11.58 15.69
N SER A 179 -6.32 -10.93 16.36
CA SER A 179 -7.64 -10.62 15.80
C SER A 179 -7.94 -9.12 15.79
N VAL A 180 -8.86 -8.70 14.92
CA VAL A 180 -9.31 -7.30 14.86
C VAL A 180 -9.98 -6.89 16.17
N GLU A 181 -10.75 -7.81 16.76
CA GLU A 181 -11.40 -7.65 18.05
C GLU A 181 -10.38 -7.30 19.15
N GLU A 182 -9.33 -8.10 19.28
CA GLU A 182 -8.26 -7.85 20.27
C GLU A 182 -7.50 -6.54 19.99
N ILE A 183 -7.29 -6.18 18.72
CA ILE A 183 -6.67 -4.90 18.35
C ILE A 183 -7.53 -3.72 18.82
N ILE A 184 -8.85 -3.79 18.61
CA ILE A 184 -9.78 -2.75 19.06
C ILE A 184 -9.79 -2.68 20.59
N ASP A 185 -9.91 -3.81 21.28
CA ASP A 185 -9.91 -3.86 22.75
C ASP A 185 -8.61 -3.30 23.35
N ALA A 186 -7.46 -3.60 22.74
CA ALA A 186 -6.17 -3.05 23.13
C ALA A 186 -6.11 -1.53 22.93
N MET A 187 -6.60 -1.04 21.79
CA MET A 187 -6.67 0.40 21.50
C MET A 187 -7.64 1.14 22.43
N GLU A 188 -8.77 0.55 22.78
CA GLU A 188 -9.73 1.11 23.75
C GLU A 188 -9.14 1.19 25.16
N SER A 189 -8.48 0.11 25.59
CA SER A 189 -7.79 0.05 26.87
C SER A 189 -6.70 1.12 26.95
N GLU A 190 -5.94 1.30 25.87
CA GLU A 190 -4.89 2.31 25.78
C GLU A 190 -5.46 3.73 25.74
N ALA A 191 -6.58 3.95 25.04
CA ALA A 191 -7.30 5.22 25.03
C ALA A 191 -7.80 5.60 26.44
N ALA A 192 -8.39 4.64 27.17
CA ALA A 192 -8.85 4.85 28.54
C ALA A 192 -7.69 5.12 29.51
N ARG A 193 -6.54 4.46 29.31
CA ARG A 193 -5.36 4.60 30.16
C ARG A 193 -4.64 5.93 29.99
N THR A 194 -4.47 6.39 28.75
CA THR A 194 -3.66 7.58 28.42
C THR A 194 -4.51 8.84 28.27
N ASN A 195 -5.80 8.69 28.00
CA ASN A 195 -6.71 9.76 27.57
C ASN A 195 -6.15 10.53 26.35
N ASP A 196 -5.39 9.84 25.50
CA ASP A 196 -4.80 10.44 24.30
C ASP A 196 -5.87 10.57 23.18
N PRO A 197 -6.11 11.79 22.64
CA PRO A 197 -7.05 12.00 21.55
C PRO A 197 -6.78 11.14 20.30
N TRP A 198 -5.51 10.78 20.03
CA TRP A 198 -5.15 9.94 18.88
C TRP A 198 -5.65 8.50 19.05
N CYS A 199 -5.58 7.93 20.26
CA CYS A 199 -6.11 6.60 20.53
C CYS A 199 -7.63 6.59 20.37
N VAL A 200 -8.31 7.58 20.95
CA VAL A 200 -9.78 7.75 20.83
C VAL A 200 -10.21 7.88 19.37
N SER A 201 -9.50 8.71 18.59
CA SER A 201 -9.75 8.87 17.15
C SER A 201 -9.51 7.58 16.36
N THR A 202 -8.49 6.81 16.73
CA THR A 202 -8.17 5.54 16.05
C THR A 202 -9.26 4.50 16.30
N VAL A 203 -9.70 4.33 17.55
CA VAL A 203 -10.84 3.46 17.89
C VAL A 203 -12.09 3.87 17.09
N LYS A 204 -12.39 5.17 17.05
CA LYS A 204 -13.54 5.68 16.30
C LYS A 204 -13.48 5.26 14.82
N ARG A 205 -12.33 5.41 14.16
CA ARG A 205 -12.17 5.01 12.75
C ARG A 205 -12.35 3.52 12.54
N LEU A 206 -11.75 2.69 13.40
CA LEU A 206 -11.90 1.24 13.33
C LEU A 206 -13.38 0.81 13.47
N LYS A 207 -14.22 1.59 14.16
CA LYS A 207 -15.66 1.34 14.27
C LYS A 207 -16.50 1.87 13.11
N GLU A 208 -15.95 2.74 12.26
CA GLU A 208 -16.65 3.33 11.11
C GLU A 208 -16.46 2.52 9.81
N VAL A 209 -15.44 1.67 9.75
CA VAL A 209 -15.12 0.82 8.59
C VAL A 209 -15.95 -0.47 8.57
N SER A 210 -16.00 -1.12 7.41
CA SER A 210 -16.67 -2.43 7.27
C SER A 210 -16.00 -3.49 8.16
N PRO A 211 -16.76 -4.19 9.02
CA PRO A 211 -16.23 -5.25 9.88
C PRO A 211 -15.57 -6.39 9.09
N LEU A 212 -16.18 -6.79 7.97
CA LEU A 212 -15.63 -7.82 7.09
C LEU A 212 -14.33 -7.34 6.44
N SER A 213 -14.30 -6.08 5.98
CA SER A 213 -13.12 -5.46 5.37
C SER A 213 -11.94 -5.40 6.33
N LEU A 214 -12.18 -5.14 7.62
CA LEU A 214 -11.13 -5.19 8.64
C LEU A 214 -10.49 -6.57 8.74
N LYS A 215 -11.31 -7.63 8.86
CA LYS A 215 -10.79 -9.01 9.03
C LYS A 215 -10.02 -9.49 7.80
N VAL A 216 -10.56 -9.28 6.60
CA VAL A 216 -9.87 -9.68 5.36
C VAL A 216 -8.59 -8.88 5.15
N SER A 217 -8.57 -7.60 5.52
CA SER A 217 -7.38 -6.75 5.39
C SER A 217 -6.28 -7.19 6.36
N LEU A 218 -6.61 -7.42 7.64
CA LEU A 218 -5.64 -7.89 8.63
C LEU A 218 -4.97 -9.19 8.17
N ARG A 219 -5.77 -10.17 7.73
CA ARG A 219 -5.25 -11.43 7.20
C ARG A 219 -4.36 -11.22 5.98
N SER A 220 -4.79 -10.40 5.02
CA SER A 220 -4.03 -10.12 3.80
C SER A 220 -2.66 -9.50 4.09
N ILE A 221 -2.60 -8.47 4.95
CA ILE A 221 -1.33 -7.86 5.35
C ILE A 221 -0.40 -8.91 5.98
N ARG A 222 -0.91 -9.71 6.92
CA ARG A 222 -0.07 -10.69 7.63
C ARG A 222 0.46 -11.79 6.76
N GLU A 223 -0.37 -12.36 5.90
CA GLU A 223 0.09 -13.35 4.95
C GLU A 223 1.06 -12.73 3.91
N GLY A 224 0.88 -11.45 3.57
CA GLY A 224 1.77 -10.71 2.68
C GLY A 224 3.21 -10.55 3.19
N ARG A 225 3.40 -10.56 4.51
CA ARG A 225 4.72 -10.49 5.18
C ARG A 225 5.66 -11.63 4.80
N PHE A 226 5.10 -12.75 4.32
CA PHE A 226 5.84 -13.97 3.97
C PHE A 226 5.74 -14.32 2.48
N GLN A 227 5.29 -13.39 1.65
CA GLN A 227 5.03 -13.60 0.23
C GLN A 227 5.80 -12.60 -0.63
N THR A 228 6.10 -13.00 -1.88
CA THR A 228 6.60 -12.08 -2.90
C THR A 228 5.48 -11.18 -3.40
N LEU A 229 5.80 -10.01 -3.99
CA LEU A 229 4.76 -9.13 -4.53
C LEU A 229 3.86 -9.85 -5.56
N ASP A 230 4.41 -10.73 -6.40
CA ASP A 230 3.62 -11.51 -7.35
C ASP A 230 2.54 -12.36 -6.66
N ARG A 231 2.90 -13.03 -5.57
CA ARG A 231 1.96 -13.86 -4.81
C ARG A 231 0.91 -13.01 -4.12
N CYS A 232 1.31 -11.85 -3.59
CA CYS A 232 0.38 -10.87 -3.03
C CYS A 232 -0.60 -10.37 -4.10
N LEU A 233 -0.13 -9.98 -5.29
CA LEU A 233 -0.98 -9.50 -6.39
C LEU A 233 -1.97 -10.56 -6.86
N VAL A 234 -1.53 -11.82 -7.01
CA VAL A 234 -2.42 -12.92 -7.39
C VAL A 234 -3.50 -13.14 -6.32
N ARG A 235 -3.12 -13.12 -5.03
CA ARG A 235 -4.09 -13.26 -3.94
C ARG A 235 -5.07 -12.09 -3.89
N GLU A 236 -4.58 -10.87 -3.93
CA GLU A 236 -5.39 -9.66 -3.90
C GLU A 236 -6.34 -9.60 -5.09
N TYR A 237 -5.92 -10.07 -6.27
CA TYR A 237 -6.80 -10.20 -7.43
C TYR A 237 -8.01 -11.10 -7.14
N ARG A 238 -7.79 -12.27 -6.52
CA ARG A 238 -8.89 -13.15 -6.09
C ARG A 238 -9.79 -12.45 -5.08
N MET A 239 -9.20 -11.86 -4.05
CA MET A 239 -9.93 -11.13 -3.02
C MET A 239 -10.79 -10.01 -3.61
N SER A 240 -10.26 -9.27 -4.58
CA SER A 240 -10.96 -8.19 -5.28
C SER A 240 -12.18 -8.73 -6.02
N LEU A 241 -12.02 -9.78 -6.83
CA LEU A 241 -13.12 -10.39 -7.56
C LEU A 241 -14.21 -10.95 -6.61
N GLN A 242 -13.80 -11.60 -5.53
CA GLN A 242 -14.73 -12.09 -4.51
C GLN A 242 -15.50 -10.94 -3.85
N GLY A 243 -14.83 -9.82 -3.52
CA GLY A 243 -15.45 -8.61 -2.99
C GLY A 243 -16.42 -7.93 -3.95
N PHE A 244 -16.16 -7.99 -5.27
CA PHE A 244 -17.08 -7.47 -6.29
C PHE A 244 -18.29 -8.37 -6.56
N SER A 245 -18.17 -9.68 -6.32
CA SER A 245 -19.18 -10.69 -6.70
C SER A 245 -20.53 -10.52 -6.00
N LYS A 246 -20.56 -9.83 -4.85
CA LYS A 246 -21.69 -9.75 -3.90
C LYS A 246 -22.15 -11.08 -3.30
N GLN A 247 -21.42 -12.18 -3.54
CA GLN A 247 -21.80 -13.48 -3.00
C GLN A 247 -21.49 -13.59 -1.50
N ILE A 248 -20.52 -12.81 -1.02
CA ILE A 248 -20.10 -12.78 0.38
C ILE A 248 -20.76 -11.60 1.11
N SER A 249 -20.62 -10.39 0.56
CA SER A 249 -21.15 -9.15 1.14
C SER A 249 -21.40 -8.09 0.06
N GLY A 250 -22.33 -7.17 0.33
CA GLY A 250 -22.58 -5.98 -0.48
C GLY A 250 -21.74 -4.75 -0.09
N ASP A 251 -20.85 -4.86 0.89
CA ASP A 251 -20.14 -3.75 1.53
C ASP A 251 -19.40 -2.85 0.55
N PHE A 252 -18.72 -3.41 -0.45
CA PHE A 252 -18.01 -2.60 -1.44
C PHE A 252 -18.95 -1.59 -2.14
N LEU A 253 -20.12 -2.06 -2.58
CA LEU A 253 -21.07 -1.18 -3.25
C LEU A 253 -21.72 -0.18 -2.30
N GLU A 254 -21.99 -0.61 -1.07
CA GLU A 254 -22.55 0.27 -0.06
C GLU A 254 -21.55 1.37 0.35
N GLY A 255 -20.28 1.03 0.49
CA GLY A 255 -19.22 1.98 0.78
C GLY A 255 -19.00 2.97 -0.37
N VAL A 256 -19.02 2.49 -1.62
CA VAL A 256 -19.00 3.36 -2.82
C VAL A 256 -20.23 4.27 -2.85
N ARG A 257 -21.43 3.74 -2.58
CA ARG A 257 -22.66 4.54 -2.47
C ARG A 257 -22.48 5.65 -1.44
N ALA A 258 -22.13 5.29 -0.20
CA ALA A 258 -22.06 6.20 0.92
C ALA A 258 -20.97 7.27 0.78
N ARG A 259 -19.82 6.96 0.19
CA ARG A 259 -18.66 7.87 0.13
C ARG A 259 -18.47 8.59 -1.19
N VAL A 260 -18.83 7.97 -2.31
CA VAL A 260 -18.52 8.50 -3.64
C VAL A 260 -19.76 9.02 -4.34
N VAL A 261 -20.85 8.25 -4.31
CA VAL A 261 -22.07 8.56 -5.07
C VAL A 261 -22.97 9.52 -4.30
N GLU A 262 -23.48 9.09 -3.15
CA GLU A 262 -24.43 9.85 -2.33
C GLU A 262 -23.74 10.77 -1.32
N LYS A 263 -22.52 10.41 -0.90
CA LYS A 263 -21.68 11.21 0.02
C LYS A 263 -22.38 11.51 1.36
N ASP A 264 -23.23 10.60 1.82
CA ASP A 264 -23.89 10.69 3.13
C ASP A 264 -22.95 10.31 4.29
N LEU A 265 -21.81 9.65 3.98
CA LEU A 265 -20.84 9.13 4.93
C LEU A 265 -21.46 8.18 5.97
N ALA A 266 -22.58 7.53 5.61
CA ALA A 266 -23.35 6.64 6.48
C ALA A 266 -23.57 5.26 5.83
N PRO A 267 -22.49 4.50 5.58
CA PRO A 267 -22.61 3.16 5.02
C PRO A 267 -23.31 2.21 5.98
N LYS A 268 -24.15 1.35 5.44
CA LYS A 268 -24.88 0.29 6.15
C LYS A 268 -24.22 -1.05 5.89
N TRP A 269 -23.16 -1.34 6.64
CA TRP A 269 -22.39 -2.56 6.50
C TRP A 269 -23.22 -3.82 6.79
N ASP A 270 -22.98 -4.86 6.00
CA ASP A 270 -23.54 -6.19 6.16
C ASP A 270 -22.42 -7.24 5.98
N PRO A 271 -21.90 -7.82 7.07
CA PRO A 271 -22.43 -7.78 8.43
C PRO A 271 -22.11 -6.46 9.18
N PRO A 272 -22.98 -6.02 10.11
CA PRO A 272 -22.85 -4.72 10.78
C PRO A 272 -21.86 -4.71 11.96
N THR A 273 -21.43 -5.87 12.46
CA THR A 273 -20.47 -5.96 13.60
C THR A 273 -19.46 -7.08 13.37
N LEU A 274 -18.34 -7.05 14.12
CA LEU A 274 -17.24 -8.02 13.96
C LEU A 274 -17.64 -9.44 14.36
N GLU A 275 -18.51 -9.59 15.36
CA GLU A 275 -18.98 -10.88 15.87
C GLU A 275 -19.85 -11.63 14.84
N LEU A 276 -20.46 -10.89 13.92
CA LEU A 276 -21.28 -11.43 12.84
C LEU A 276 -20.44 -11.81 11.60
N VAL A 277 -19.17 -11.41 11.56
CA VAL A 277 -18.24 -11.87 10.51
C VAL A 277 -17.75 -13.26 10.86
N SER A 278 -18.28 -14.27 10.16
CA SER A 278 -17.82 -15.65 10.29
C SER A 278 -16.49 -15.89 9.57
N GLU A 279 -15.72 -16.87 10.04
CA GLU A 279 -14.47 -17.30 9.38
C GLU A 279 -14.70 -17.74 7.93
N ASP A 280 -15.82 -18.42 7.63
CA ASP A 280 -16.16 -18.82 6.24
C ASP A 280 -16.31 -17.61 5.31
N MET A 281 -16.84 -16.48 5.80
CA MET A 281 -16.91 -15.25 5.00
C MET A 281 -15.52 -14.72 4.68
N VAL A 282 -14.60 -14.76 5.64
CA VAL A 282 -13.21 -14.34 5.45
C VAL A 282 -12.50 -15.31 4.50
N ASP A 283 -12.57 -16.62 4.75
CA ASP A 283 -11.95 -17.67 3.95
C ASP A 283 -12.35 -17.59 2.48
N ARG A 284 -13.62 -17.31 2.18
CA ARG A 284 -14.10 -17.18 0.80
C ARG A 284 -13.41 -16.06 0.00
N TYR A 285 -12.90 -15.00 0.63
CA TYR A 285 -12.10 -14.00 -0.08
C TYR A 285 -10.77 -14.56 -0.60
N PHE A 286 -10.23 -15.57 0.07
CA PHE A 286 -8.93 -16.18 -0.24
C PHE A 286 -9.08 -17.47 -1.07
N SER A 287 -10.31 -17.97 -1.21
CA SER A 287 -10.63 -19.14 -2.01
C SER A 287 -10.28 -18.96 -3.50
N PRO A 288 -9.87 -20.03 -4.20
CA PRO A 288 -9.70 -20.01 -5.64
C PRO A 288 -10.95 -19.50 -6.37
N LEU A 289 -10.73 -18.87 -7.51
CA LEU A 289 -11.80 -18.46 -8.42
C LEU A 289 -12.45 -19.68 -9.08
N SER A 290 -13.63 -19.49 -9.64
CA SER A 290 -14.35 -20.56 -10.35
C SER A 290 -13.59 -21.04 -11.59
N GLU A 291 -13.90 -22.23 -12.11
CA GLU A 291 -13.28 -22.75 -13.35
C GLU A 291 -13.43 -21.82 -14.56
N PHE A 292 -14.37 -20.88 -14.52
CA PHE A 292 -14.63 -19.91 -15.59
C PHE A 292 -13.84 -18.59 -15.45
N GLU A 293 -13.22 -18.36 -14.29
CA GLU A 293 -12.40 -17.19 -14.01
C GLU A 293 -10.98 -17.66 -13.65
N ALA A 294 -10.07 -17.51 -14.61
CA ALA A 294 -8.66 -17.83 -14.37
C ALA A 294 -8.04 -16.84 -13.38
N ASP A 295 -7.07 -17.32 -12.61
CA ASP A 295 -6.23 -16.47 -11.77
C ASP A 295 -5.43 -15.46 -12.59
N LEU A 296 -4.93 -14.44 -11.90
CA LEU A 296 -4.02 -13.47 -12.50
C LEU A 296 -2.72 -14.16 -12.96
N GLU A 297 -2.55 -14.27 -14.27
CA GLU A 297 -1.28 -14.69 -14.88
C GLU A 297 -0.38 -13.48 -15.06
N LEU A 298 0.58 -13.32 -14.15
CA LEU A 298 1.63 -12.33 -14.29
C LEU A 298 2.66 -12.80 -15.34
N PRO A 299 3.18 -11.90 -16.19
CA PRO A 299 4.18 -12.24 -17.20
C PRO A 299 5.57 -12.42 -16.58
N THR A 300 5.69 -13.27 -15.55
CA THR A 300 6.96 -13.52 -14.83
C THR A 300 8.02 -14.15 -15.72
N ASN A 301 7.62 -14.86 -16.78
CA ASN A 301 8.54 -15.45 -17.76
C ASN A 301 9.19 -14.43 -18.70
N LEU A 302 8.68 -13.19 -18.74
CA LEU A 302 9.30 -12.08 -19.46
C LEU A 302 10.31 -11.33 -18.58
N ARG A 303 10.43 -11.71 -17.31
CA ARG A 303 11.41 -11.15 -16.41
C ARG A 303 12.78 -11.74 -16.74
N GLU A 304 13.70 -10.92 -17.21
CA GLU A 304 15.09 -11.29 -17.40
C GLU A 304 15.70 -11.60 -16.03
N ALA A 305 16.17 -12.82 -15.82
CA ALA A 305 16.93 -13.12 -14.60
C ALA A 305 18.29 -12.39 -14.68
N PHE A 306 18.43 -11.26 -14.00
CA PHE A 306 19.75 -10.69 -13.72
C PHE A 306 20.50 -11.64 -12.76
N THR A 307 21.45 -12.41 -13.29
CA THR A 307 22.48 -13.15 -12.52
C THR A 307 23.67 -12.28 -12.20
#